data_AF-A0A9E1HB31-F1
#
_entry.id   AF-A0A9E1HB31-F1
#
_cell.length_a   1.000
_cell.length_b   1.000
_cell.length_c   1.000
_cell.angle_alpha   90.00
_cell.angle_beta   90.00
_cell.angle_gamma   90.00
#
_symmetry.space_group_name_H-M   'P 1'
#
loop_
_entity.id
_entity.type
_entity.pdbx_description
1 polymer ?
#
loop_
_entity_poly.entity_id
_entity_poly.type
_entity_poly.pdbx_seq_one_letter_code
_entity_poly.pdbx_strand_id
1 'polypeptide(L)'
;MKHHSTNKSIFIIFLLIPLAAGALSALFTGNMSGSYASFTKPSFAPPGILFPIIWTILYLLMGVSSYIVAQSDHPDKLLALRTYFI
;
A
#
# COMPACT_ATOMS: atom_id res chain seq x y z
N MET A 1 25.37 19.22 11.92
CA MET A 1 25.47 18.06 10.98
C MET A 1 24.98 16.82 11.73
N LYS A 2 23.66 16.58 11.75
CA LYS A 2 23.10 15.39 12.42
C LYS A 2 23.20 14.22 11.45
N HIS A 3 23.86 13.15 11.91
CA HIS A 3 24.14 11.95 11.15
C HIS A 3 22.81 11.30 10.72
N HIS A 4 22.45 11.48 9.46
CA HIS A 4 21.27 10.88 8.83
C HIS A 4 21.56 9.40 8.63
N SER A 5 21.42 8.58 9.69
CA SER A 5 21.54 7.13 9.55
C SER A 5 20.29 6.63 8.81
N THR A 6 20.39 6.63 7.48
CA THR A 6 19.42 5.99 6.59
C THR A 6 19.39 4.50 6.92
N ASN A 7 18.55 4.14 7.90
CA ASN A 7 18.27 2.77 8.27
C ASN A 7 17.42 2.17 7.16
N LYS A 8 18.07 1.62 6.13
CA LYS A 8 17.42 0.90 5.01
C LYS A 8 16.42 -0.16 5.50
N SER A 9 16.66 -0.73 6.68
CA SER A 9 15.76 -1.67 7.36
C SER A 9 14.39 -1.05 7.70
N ILE A 10 14.35 0.24 8.05
CA ILE A 10 13.09 0.96 8.32
C ILE A 10 12.26 1.04 7.04
N PHE A 11 12.90 1.31 5.90
CA PHE A 11 12.23 1.42 4.60
C PHE A 11 11.56 0.11 4.19
N ILE A 12 12.26 -1.00 4.39
CA ILE A 12 11.77 -2.34 4.08
C ILE A 12 10.54 -2.69 4.92
N ILE A 13 10.50 -2.28 6.20
CA ILE A 13 9.34 -2.50 7.07
C ILE A 13 8.14 -1.67 6.61
N PHE A 14 8.34 -0.39 6.28
CA PHE A 14 7.27 0.49 5.77
C PHE A 14 6.72 0.05 4.41
N LEU A 15 7.51 -0.66 3.61
CA LEU A 15 7.06 -1.27 2.35
C LEU A 15 6.38 -2.63 2.57
N LEU A 16 6.93 -3.46 3.48
CA LEU A 16 6.41 -4.79 3.77
C LEU A 16 5.05 -4.77 4.44
N ILE A 17 4.76 -3.80 5.31
CA ILE A 17 3.47 -3.72 6.01
C ILE A 17 2.29 -3.57 5.03
N PRO A 18 2.25 -2.54 4.15
CA PRO A 18 1.17 -2.39 3.19
C PRO A 18 1.15 -3.52 2.15
N LEU A 19 2.31 -4.06 1.77
CA LEU A 19 2.37 -5.21 0.86
C LEU A 19 1.82 -6.50 1.50
N ALA A 20 2.12 -6.75 2.77
CA ALA A 20 1.59 -7.87 3.53
C ALA A 20 0.10 -7.72 3.80
N ALA A 21 -0.37 -6.50 4.12
CA ALA A 21 -1.80 -6.20 4.22
C ALA A 21 -2.53 -6.45 2.89
N GLY A 22 -1.93 -6.03 1.77
CA GLY A 22 -2.42 -6.31 0.42
C GLY A 22 -2.45 -7.80 0.08
N ALA A 23 -1.39 -8.53 0.42
CA ALA A 23 -1.32 -9.98 0.23
C ALA A 23 -2.37 -10.72 1.08
N LEU A 24 -2.54 -10.34 2.35
CA LEU A 24 -3.59 -10.87 3.23
C LEU A 24 -4.98 -10.56 2.69
N SER A 25 -5.20 -9.35 2.20
CA SER A 25 -6.45 -8.96 1.56
C SER A 25 -6.73 -9.80 0.31
N ALA A 26 -5.72 -10.03 -0.54
CA ALA A 26 -5.84 -10.88 -1.72
C ALA A 26 -6.13 -12.35 -1.37
N LEU A 27 -5.51 -12.88 -0.32
CA LEU A 27 -5.78 -14.24 0.18
C LEU A 27 -7.22 -14.39 0.71
N PHE A 28 -7.74 -13.36 1.38
CA PHE A 28 -9.13 -13.34 1.85
C PHE A 28 -10.16 -13.03 0.75
N THR A 29 -9.73 -12.42 -0.35
CA THR A 29 -10.61 -12.03 -1.47
C THR A 29 -11.18 -13.24 -2.24
N GLY A 30 -10.59 -14.44 -2.11
CA GLY A 30 -11.16 -15.68 -2.67
C GLY A 30 -11.48 -15.59 -4.17
N ASN A 31 -12.64 -16.12 -4.58
CA ASN A 31 -13.09 -16.14 -5.99
C ASN A 31 -13.78 -14.83 -6.45
N MET A 32 -13.43 -13.67 -5.89
CA MET A 32 -14.04 -12.38 -6.27
C MET A 32 -13.96 -12.13 -7.78
N SER A 33 -12.90 -12.58 -8.45
CA SER A 33 -12.75 -12.52 -9.91
C SER A 33 -13.79 -13.37 -10.67
N GLY A 34 -14.13 -14.54 -10.14
CA GLY A 34 -15.19 -15.42 -10.66
C GLY A 34 -16.58 -14.85 -10.41
N SER A 35 -16.85 -14.31 -9.23
CA SER A 35 -18.11 -13.61 -8.94
C SER A 35 -18.29 -12.35 -9.79
N TYR A 36 -17.21 -11.60 -10.05
CA TYR A 36 -17.19 -10.46 -10.97
C TYR A 36 -17.35 -10.87 -12.44
N ALA A 37 -17.01 -12.12 -12.79
CA ALA A 37 -17.23 -12.67 -14.12
C ALA A 37 -18.70 -13.03 -14.38
N SER A 38 -19.43 -13.47 -13.35
CA SER A 38 -20.84 -13.88 -13.44
C SER A 38 -21.84 -12.72 -13.56
N PHE A 39 -21.43 -11.49 -13.29
CA PHE A 39 -22.29 -10.31 -13.46
C PHE A 39 -22.30 -9.81 -14.91
N THR A 40 -23.48 -9.41 -15.39
CA THR A 40 -23.62 -8.65 -16.65
C THR A 40 -22.94 -7.30 -16.51
N LYS A 41 -21.75 -7.20 -17.07
CA LYS A 41 -20.91 -6.01 -17.03
C LYS A 41 -21.24 -5.09 -18.21
N PRO A 42 -21.40 -3.77 -18.00
CA PRO A 42 -21.43 -2.80 -19.09
C PRO A 42 -20.10 -2.81 -19.85
N SER A 43 -20.09 -2.40 -21.12
CA SER A 43 -18.88 -2.43 -21.99
C SER A 43 -17.69 -1.62 -21.46
N PHE A 44 -17.93 -0.69 -20.52
CA PHE A 44 -16.91 0.13 -19.87
C PHE A 44 -16.38 -0.45 -18.55
N ALA A 45 -16.85 -1.63 -18.12
CA ALA A 45 -16.39 -2.22 -16.87
C ALA A 45 -14.92 -2.68 -17.00
N PRO A 46 -14.05 -2.35 -16.03
CA PRO A 46 -12.66 -2.74 -16.09
C PRO A 46 -12.49 -4.27 -15.93
N PRO A 47 -11.49 -4.87 -16.60
CA PRO A 47 -11.10 -6.26 -16.37
C PRO A 47 -10.82 -6.54 -14.89
N GLY A 48 -11.24 -7.71 -14.38
CA GLY A 48 -11.05 -8.07 -12.97
C GLY A 48 -9.57 -8.10 -12.52
N ILE A 49 -8.64 -8.32 -13.45
CA ILE A 49 -7.19 -8.29 -13.19
C ILE A 49 -6.67 -6.89 -12.85
N LEU A 50 -7.38 -5.82 -13.21
CA LEU A 50 -6.94 -4.46 -12.84
C LEU A 50 -6.99 -4.22 -11.34
N PHE A 51 -7.91 -4.87 -10.62
CA PHE A 51 -8.01 -4.72 -9.17
C PHE A 51 -6.69 -5.02 -8.45
N PRO A 52 -6.11 -6.23 -8.57
CA PRO A 52 -4.84 -6.52 -7.89
C PRO A 52 -3.68 -5.65 -8.39
N ILE A 53 -3.68 -5.22 -9.67
CA ILE A 53 -2.63 -4.34 -10.22
C ILE A 53 -2.67 -2.96 -9.55
N ILE A 54 -3.84 -2.32 -9.51
CA ILE A 54 -4.01 -0.99 -8.93
C ILE A 54 -3.70 -1.03 -7.42
N TRP A 55 -4.22 -2.03 -6.72
CA TRP A 55 -3.92 -2.21 -5.29
C TRP A 55 -2.43 -2.35 -5.01
N THR A 56 -1.71 -3.14 -5.82
CA THR A 56 -0.25 -3.27 -5.70
C THR A 56 0.44 -1.92 -5.85
N ILE A 57 0.05 -1.13 -6.87
CA ILE A 57 0.62 0.22 -7.08
C ILE A 57 0.32 1.12 -5.88
N LEU A 58 -0.91 1.11 -5.36
CA LEU A 58 -1.30 1.92 -4.21
C LEU A 58 -0.52 1.54 -2.95
N TYR A 59 -0.33 0.25 -2.66
CA TYR A 59 0.47 -0.21 -1.51
C TYR A 59 1.94 0.19 -1.63
N LEU A 60 2.46 0.16 -2.86
CA LEU A 60 3.82 0.60 -3.15
C LEU A 60 3.95 2.11 -2.93
N LEU A 61 3.00 2.90 -3.44
CA LEU A 61 2.94 4.35 -3.24
C LEU A 61 2.80 4.73 -1.76
N MET A 62 1.97 4.00 -1.03
CA MET A 62 1.77 4.15 0.41
C MET A 62 3.07 3.92 1.18
N GLY A 63 3.79 2.84 0.90
CA GLY A 63 5.09 2.56 1.53
C GLY A 63 6.15 3.62 1.20
N VAL A 64 6.19 4.08 -0.05
CA VAL A 64 7.10 5.16 -0.49
C VAL A 64 6.77 6.49 0.20
N SER A 65 5.48 6.86 0.29
CA SER A 65 5.04 8.09 0.96
C SER A 65 5.42 8.10 2.44
N SER A 66 5.13 7.01 3.16
CA SER A 66 5.49 6.87 4.58
C SER A 66 7.00 6.97 4.82
N TYR A 67 7.82 6.45 3.90
CA TYR A 67 9.27 6.61 3.97
C TYR A 67 9.73 8.06 3.76
N ILE A 68 9.16 8.76 2.78
CA ILE A 68 9.49 10.16 2.53
C ILE A 68 9.14 11.00 3.76
N VAL A 69 7.99 10.75 4.39
CA VAL A 69 7.57 11.42 5.63
C VAL A 69 8.53 11.09 6.79
N ALA A 70 8.94 9.82 6.94
CA ALA A 70 9.90 9.42 7.97
C ALA A 70 11.27 10.12 7.81
N GLN A 71 11.71 10.34 6.58
CA GLN A 71 12.94 11.03 6.22
C GLN A 71 12.87 12.55 6.36
N SER A 72 11.67 13.14 6.41
CA SER A 72 11.50 14.58 6.57
C SER A 72 12.03 15.06 7.93
N ASP A 73 12.55 16.29 8.00
CA ASP A 73 12.97 16.94 9.25
C ASP A 73 11.85 17.75 9.91
N HIS A 74 10.59 17.36 9.68
CA HIS A 74 9.45 18.02 10.30
C HIS A 74 9.21 17.49 11.74
N PRO A 75 8.96 18.37 12.73
CA PRO A 75 8.69 17.95 14.11
C PRO A 75 7.47 17.02 14.23
N ASP A 76 6.48 17.19 13.36
CA ASP A 76 5.21 16.45 13.40
C ASP A 76 5.22 15.14 12.61
N LYS A 77 6.36 14.71 12.06
CA LYS A 77 6.44 13.49 11.23
C LYS A 77 5.98 12.23 11.96
N LEU A 78 6.20 12.16 13.27
CA LEU A 78 5.73 11.04 14.10
C LEU A 78 4.22 11.07 14.28
N LEU A 79 3.62 12.26 14.38
CA LEU A 79 2.17 12.42 14.43
C LEU A 79 1.53 12.02 13.11
N ALA A 80 2.10 12.48 11.99
CA ALA A 80 1.65 12.13 10.64
C ALA A 80 1.70 10.61 10.39
N LEU A 81 2.80 9.94 10.78
CA LEU A 81 2.91 8.49 10.68
C LEU A 81 1.93 7.77 11.61
N ARG A 82 1.74 8.25 12.84
CA ARG A 82 0.80 7.63 13.79
C ARG A 82 -0.64 7.72 13.28
N THR A 83 -1.05 8.86 12.73
CA THR A 83 -2.38 9.02 12.11
C THR A 83 -2.57 8.11 10.90
N TYR A 84 -1.51 7.80 10.17
CA TYR A 84 -1.58 6.87 9.04
C TYR A 84 -1.83 5.41 9.47
N PHE A 85 -1.44 5.01 10.69
CA PHE A 85 -1.63 3.64 11.20
C PHE A 85 -2.85 3.44 12.11
N ILE A 86 -3.57 4.51 12.46
CA ILE A 86 -4.72 4.48 13.39
C ILE A 86 -6.04 4.66 12.65
#